data_AF-A0AA38H161-F1
#
_entry.id   AF-A0AA38H161-F1
#
_cell.length_a   1.000
_cell.length_b   1.000
_cell.length_c   1.000
_cell.angle_alpha   90.00
_cell.angle_beta   90.00
_cell.angle_gamma   90.00
#
_symmetry.space_group_name_H-M   'P 1'
#
loop_
_entity.id
_entity.type
_entity.pdbx_description
1 polymer ?
#
loop_
_entity_poly.entity_id
_entity_poly.type
_entity_poly.pdbx_seq_one_letter_code
_entity_poly.pdbx_strand_id
1 'polypeptide(L)'
;ARLWDIRNLGTAPCLAELAHTRVVNSAYFSPRTGSKIMTTCQDNRIRVWDYIFGDLKFPSREIVHSHDFNRHLTCFRAEWDPK
;
A
#
# COMPACT_ATOMS: atom_id res chain seq x y z
N ALA A 1 0.40 -2.07 7.57
CA ALA A 1 -0.11 -3.14 6.68
C ALA A 1 0.95 -4.24 6.57
N ARG A 2 0.60 -5.47 6.17
CA ARG A 2 1.55 -6.60 6.10
C ARG A 2 1.46 -7.31 4.75
N LEU A 3 2.59 -7.72 4.22
CA LEU A 3 2.70 -8.52 3.00
C LEU A 3 2.96 -9.98 3.38
N TRP A 4 2.25 -10.89 2.74
CA TRP A 4 2.31 -12.31 3.03
C TRP A 4 2.52 -13.14 1.76
N ASP A 5 3.25 -14.25 1.86
CA ASP A 5 3.32 -15.25 0.79
C ASP A 5 2.59 -16.53 1.22
N ILE A 6 1.47 -16.81 0.54
CA ILE A 6 0.66 -18.01 0.82
C ILE A 6 1.38 -19.31 0.42
N ARG A 7 2.44 -19.25 -0.38
CA ARG A 7 3.24 -20.43 -0.73
C ARG A 7 4.20 -20.81 0.39
N ASN A 8 4.47 -19.89 1.32
CA ASN A 8 5.40 -20.07 2.42
C ASN A 8 4.72 -19.92 3.79
N LEU A 9 3.54 -20.55 3.94
CA LEU A 9 2.73 -20.47 5.16
C LEU A 9 3.36 -21.14 6.39
N GLY A 10 4.42 -21.95 6.20
CA GLY A 10 4.99 -22.78 7.27
C GLY A 10 5.95 -22.05 8.21
N THR A 11 6.97 -21.37 7.69
CA THR A 11 8.13 -20.94 8.51
C THR A 11 8.12 -19.44 8.80
N ALA A 12 7.70 -18.63 7.83
CA ALA A 12 7.60 -17.18 7.97
C ALA A 12 6.64 -16.63 6.89
N PRO A 13 5.33 -16.68 7.13
CA PRO A 13 4.35 -16.23 6.13
C PRO A 13 4.42 -14.73 5.87
N CYS A 14 4.90 -13.94 6.83
CA CYS A 14 5.02 -12.49 6.72
C CYS A 14 6.34 -12.13 6.02
N LEU A 15 6.24 -11.56 4.82
CA LEU A 15 7.39 -11.09 4.06
C LEU A 15 7.86 -9.71 4.50
N ALA A 16 6.92 -8.82 4.84
CA ALA A 16 7.24 -7.45 5.21
C ALA A 16 6.12 -6.76 5.97
N GLU A 17 6.50 -5.79 6.82
CA GLU A 17 5.60 -4.87 7.49
C GLU A 17 5.73 -3.48 6.87
N LEU A 18 4.63 -3.00 6.28
CA LEU A 18 4.54 -1.68 5.66
C LEU A 18 4.09 -0.68 6.72
N ALA A 19 5.00 0.19 7.16
CA ALA A 19 4.77 1.18 8.20
C ALA A 19 3.76 2.26 7.76
N HIS A 20 2.78 2.55 8.61
CA HIS A 20 1.74 3.57 8.38
C HIS A 20 1.43 4.27 9.70
N THR A 21 1.16 5.58 9.67
CA THR A 21 0.91 6.36 10.89
C THR A 21 -0.55 6.34 11.33
N ARG A 22 -1.47 6.08 10.40
CA ARG A 22 -2.91 5.96 10.64
C ARG A 22 -3.48 4.73 9.95
N VAL A 23 -4.80 4.56 10.05
CA VAL A 23 -5.54 3.46 9.42
C VAL A 23 -5.30 3.45 7.91
N VAL A 24 -5.06 2.25 7.39
CA VAL A 24 -4.97 1.98 5.94
C VAL A 24 -6.37 1.63 5.46
N ASN A 25 -6.87 2.35 4.46
CA ASN A 25 -8.20 2.13 3.91
C ASN A 25 -8.19 1.07 2.81
N SER A 26 -7.15 1.02 1.98
CA SER A 26 -7.05 0.09 0.86
C SER A 26 -5.61 -0.18 0.45
N ALA A 27 -5.39 -1.32 -0.21
CA ALA A 27 -4.10 -1.72 -0.77
C ALA A 27 -4.30 -2.40 -2.13
N TYR A 28 -3.43 -2.10 -3.10
CA TYR A 28 -3.55 -2.56 -4.49
C TYR A 28 -2.19 -2.98 -5.04
N PHE A 29 -2.12 -4.15 -5.67
CA PHE A 29 -0.96 -4.55 -6.46
C PHE A 29 -0.96 -3.85 -7.82
N SER A 30 0.24 -3.57 -8.34
CA SER A 30 0.42 -3.09 -9.71
C SER A 30 -0.11 -4.14 -10.70
N PRO A 31 -1.00 -3.76 -11.63
CA PRO A 31 -1.69 -4.72 -12.49
C PRO A 31 -0.79 -5.35 -13.55
N ARG A 32 0.27 -4.66 -14.00
CA ARG A 32 1.16 -5.18 -15.07
C ARG A 32 2.23 -6.12 -14.54
N THR A 33 2.97 -5.67 -13.53
CA THR A 33 4.19 -6.34 -13.07
C THR A 33 4.01 -7.04 -11.73
N GLY A 34 2.96 -6.72 -10.99
CA GLY A 34 2.82 -7.11 -9.58
C GLY A 34 3.85 -6.47 -8.65
N SER A 35 4.93 -5.88 -9.18
CA SER A 35 6.16 -5.48 -8.47
C SER A 35 6.02 -4.34 -7.46
N LYS A 36 4.91 -3.62 -7.53
CA LYS A 36 4.63 -2.48 -6.66
C LYS A 36 3.31 -2.68 -5.95
N ILE A 37 3.24 -2.17 -4.73
CA ILE A 37 2.04 -2.14 -3.91
C ILE A 37 1.72 -0.66 -3.67
N MET A 38 0.46 -0.28 -3.83
CA MET A 38 -0.04 1.03 -3.48
C MET A 38 -0.95 0.90 -2.28
N THR A 39 -0.75 1.72 -1.26
CA THR A 39 -1.61 1.77 -0.06
C THR A 39 -2.17 3.17 0.15
N THR A 40 -3.44 3.26 0.54
CA THR A 40 -4.11 4.52 0.88
C THR A 40 -4.30 4.61 2.39
N CYS A 41 -3.93 5.73 2.99
CA CYS A 41 -3.96 5.91 4.44
C CYS A 41 -4.68 7.19 4.83
N GLN A 42 -5.31 7.18 6.02
CA GLN A 42 -5.99 8.35 6.59
C GLN A 42 -5.01 9.43 7.09
N ASP A 43 -3.70 9.26 6.92
CA ASP A 43 -2.68 10.26 7.23
C ASP A 43 -2.42 11.25 6.08
N ASN A 44 -3.40 11.35 5.18
CA ASN A 44 -3.35 12.19 3.98
C ASN A 44 -2.20 11.82 3.02
N ARG A 45 -1.78 10.55 3.03
CA ARG A 45 -0.71 10.04 2.16
C ARG A 45 -1.10 8.73 1.49
N ILE A 46 -0.79 8.67 0.21
CA ILE A 46 -0.75 7.44 -0.59
C ILE A 46 0.72 7.02 -0.65
N ARG A 47 0.98 5.74 -0.41
CA ARG A 47 2.33 5.19 -0.42
C ARG A 47 2.45 4.14 -1.51
N VAL A 48 3.54 4.22 -2.25
CA VAL A 48 3.95 3.20 -3.22
C VAL A 48 5.14 2.47 -2.65
N TRP A 49 5.06 1.15 -2.62
CA TRP A 49 6.08 0.24 -2.12
C TRP A 49 6.58 -0.56 -3.31
N ASP A 50 7.89 -0.56 -3.54
CA ASP A 50 8.51 -1.39 -4.56
C ASP A 50 9.30 -2.49 -3.86
N TYR A 51 8.94 -3.75 -4.07
CA TYR A 51 9.61 -4.88 -3.43
C TYR A 51 10.68 -5.55 -4.30
N ILE A 52 10.81 -5.17 -5.58
CA ILE A 52 11.86 -5.73 -6.45
C ILE A 52 13.20 -5.07 -6.17
N PHE A 53 13.19 -3.77 -5.87
CA PHE A 53 14.42 -2.96 -5.82
C PHE A 53 14.77 -2.39 -4.43
N GLY A 54 13.98 -2.66 -3.37
CA GLY A 54 14.17 -1.97 -2.10
C GLY A 54 13.65 -2.68 -0.85
N ASP A 55 14.12 -2.17 0.31
CA ASP A 55 13.63 -2.53 1.64
C ASP A 55 12.20 -1.99 1.82
N LEU A 56 11.24 -2.88 2.05
CA LEU A 56 9.83 -2.54 2.25
C LEU A 56 9.55 -1.80 3.56
N LYS A 57 10.58 -1.50 4.37
CA LYS A 57 10.46 -0.61 5.54
C LYS A 57 10.03 0.81 5.17
N PHE A 58 10.42 1.30 4.00
CA PHE A 58 10.08 2.65 3.56
C PHE A 58 9.38 2.63 2.20
N PRO A 59 8.40 3.51 1.98
CA PRO A 59 7.75 3.62 0.69
C PRO A 59 8.75 4.19 -0.33
N SER A 60 8.76 3.63 -1.55
CA SER A 60 9.54 4.17 -2.67
C SER A 60 9.01 5.52 -3.13
N ARG A 61 7.72 5.79 -2.91
CA ARG A 61 7.09 7.09 -3.17
C ARG A 61 5.98 7.37 -2.18
N GLU A 62 5.92 8.62 -1.71
CA GLU A 62 4.76 9.15 -0.99
C GLU A 62 4.10 10.24 -1.84
N ILE A 63 2.78 10.20 -1.90
CA ILE A 63 1.96 11.17 -2.61
C ILE A 63 0.97 11.74 -1.60
N VAL A 64 0.97 13.06 -1.45
CA VAL A 64 0.03 13.74 -0.54
C VAL A 64 -1.35 13.75 -1.19
N HIS A 65 -2.37 13.36 -0.43
CA HIS A 65 -3.75 13.41 -0.85
C HIS A 65 -4.64 13.71 0.37
N SER A 66 -5.47 14.74 0.31
CA SER A 66 -6.34 15.11 1.42
C SER A 66 -7.44 14.07 1.64
N HIS A 67 -7.47 13.49 2.83
CA HIS A 67 -8.50 12.56 3.29
C HIS A 67 -9.47 13.23 4.27
N ASP A 68 -9.59 14.56 4.21
CA ASP A 68 -10.48 15.38 5.07
C ASP A 68 -11.92 15.41 4.54
N PHE A 69 -12.36 14.35 3.87
CA PHE A 69 -13.73 14.30 3.38
C PHE A 69 -14.67 13.95 4.53
N ASN A 70 -15.65 14.84 4.72
CA ASN A 70 -16.73 14.74 5.68
C ASN A 70 -17.25 13.28 5.75
N ARG A 71 -17.57 12.80 6.96
CA ARG A 71 -17.96 11.42 7.36
C ARG A 71 -19.03 10.67 6.51
N HIS A 72 -19.52 11.31 5.46
CA HIS A 72 -20.54 10.83 4.54
C HIS A 72 -20.02 10.55 3.11
N LEU A 73 -18.72 10.73 2.85
CA LEU A 73 -18.11 10.41 1.54
C LEU A 73 -17.40 9.06 1.56
N THR A 74 -17.51 8.34 0.44
CA THR A 74 -16.90 7.02 0.21
C THR A 74 -15.38 7.08 0.34
N CYS A 75 -14.76 6.03 0.88
CA CYS A 75 -13.30 5.93 0.99
C CYS A 75 -12.63 6.17 -0.38
N PHE A 76 -11.56 6.98 -0.38
CA PHE A 76 -10.79 7.27 -1.59
C PHE A 76 -10.24 5.97 -2.21
N ARG A 77 -10.54 5.77 -3.50
CA ARG A 77 -10.09 4.62 -4.28
C ARG A 77 -8.99 5.07 -5.24
N ALA A 78 -7.77 4.72 -4.90
CA ALA A 78 -6.63 4.91 -5.80
C ALA A 78 -6.59 3.78 -6.83
N GLU A 79 -6.30 4.09 -8.09
CA GLU A 79 -6.13 3.11 -9.15
C GLU A 79 -4.80 3.33 -9.88
N TRP A 80 -4.21 2.24 -10.34
CA TRP A 80 -3.00 2.27 -11.16
C TRP A 80 -3.37 2.67 -12.58
N ASP A 81 -2.66 3.65 -13.16
CA ASP A 81 -2.80 3.94 -14.59
C ASP A 81 -2.38 2.69 -15.39
N PRO A 82 -3.25 2.14 -16.26
CA PRO A 82 -2.92 0.97 -17.05
C PRO A 82 -1.88 1.26 -18.14
N LYS A 83 -1.61 2.52 -18.49
CA LYS A 83 -0.70 2.89 -19.60
C LYS A 83 0.76 2.56 -19.33
#